data_AF-A0A654LZH7-F1
#
_entry.id   AF-A0A654LZH7-F1
#
_cell.length_a   1.000
_cell.length_b   1.000
_cell.length_c   1.000
_cell.angle_alpha   90.00
_cell.angle_beta   90.00
_cell.angle_gamma   90.00
#
_symmetry.space_group_name_H-M   'P 1'
#
loop_
_entity.id
_entity.type
_entity.pdbx_description
1 polymer ?
#
loop_
_entity_poly.entity_id
_entity_poly.type
_entity_poly.pdbx_seq_one_letter_code
_entity_poly.pdbx_strand_id
1 'polypeptide(L)'
;MESFFNKCEIKVLFENKMVGETIQNNYNISHQSNKIEMLEAISSNLVIENFKGKNFEFACALAHSICARHGNIQLVHVKRLKELDLFELVVYYSNFDVIDTERKEQIMFYHSQNKLDFEYLNPAIILQSSNSYLSKIHTD
;
A
#
# COMPACT_ATOMS: atom_id res chain seq x y z
N MET A 1 19.20 3.16 -8.65
CA MET A 1 19.13 2.41 -7.38
C MET A 1 18.02 1.39 -7.57
N GLU A 2 18.30 0.10 -7.36
CA GLU A 2 17.30 -0.96 -7.54
C GLU A 2 16.20 -0.83 -6.47
N SER A 3 14.93 -0.97 -6.86
CA SER A 3 13.79 -0.86 -5.94
C SER A 3 13.86 -1.95 -4.87
N PHE A 4 13.61 -1.62 -3.60
CA PHE A 4 13.57 -2.61 -2.51
C PHE A 4 12.52 -3.71 -2.78
N PHE A 5 11.44 -3.38 -3.48
CA PHE A 5 10.45 -4.35 -3.96
C PHE A 5 11.08 -5.48 -4.79
N ASN A 6 12.06 -5.17 -5.64
CA ASN A 6 12.74 -6.16 -6.48
C ASN A 6 13.62 -7.13 -5.67
N LYS A 7 13.95 -6.78 -4.42
CA LYS A 7 14.72 -7.64 -3.51
C LYS A 7 13.83 -8.62 -2.74
N CYS A 8 12.50 -8.49 -2.84
CA CYS A 8 11.56 -9.34 -2.15
C CYS A 8 11.26 -10.62 -2.95
N GLU A 9 10.99 -11.71 -2.24
CA GLU A 9 10.40 -12.90 -2.84
C GLU A 9 8.91 -12.64 -3.08
N ILE A 10 8.45 -12.88 -4.31
CA ILE A 10 7.06 -12.63 -4.73
C ILE A 10 6.44 -13.93 -5.18
N LYS A 11 5.41 -14.37 -4.43
CA LYS A 11 4.53 -15.48 -4.83
C LYS A 11 3.23 -14.92 -5.37
N VAL A 12 3.03 -15.08 -6.68
CA VAL A 12 1.77 -14.72 -7.35
C VAL A 12 0.67 -15.69 -6.94
N LEU A 13 -0.45 -15.17 -6.43
CA LEU A 13 -1.65 -15.96 -6.16
C LEU A 13 -2.59 -15.94 -7.36
N PHE A 14 -2.81 -14.77 -7.95
CA PHE A 14 -3.48 -14.59 -9.24
C PHE A 14 -3.11 -13.25 -9.87
N GLU A 15 -3.24 -13.19 -11.20
CA GLU A 15 -3.05 -11.98 -11.99
C GLU A 15 -4.15 -11.82 -13.03
N ASN A 16 -4.36 -10.59 -13.46
CA ASN A 16 -5.27 -10.18 -14.52
C ASN A 16 -6.73 -10.60 -14.30
N LYS A 17 -7.17 -10.65 -13.04
CA LYS A 17 -8.57 -10.94 -12.73
C LYS A 17 -9.41 -9.70 -12.99
N MET A 18 -10.27 -9.75 -14.00
CA MET A 18 -11.22 -8.67 -14.30
C MET A 18 -12.35 -8.63 -13.26
N VAL A 19 -12.59 -7.44 -12.69
CA VAL A 19 -13.73 -7.15 -11.81
C VAL A 19 -14.35 -5.82 -12.24
N GLY A 20 -15.48 -5.88 -12.95
CA GLY A 20 -16.05 -4.71 -13.61
C GLY A 20 -15.05 -4.13 -14.63
N GLU A 21 -14.72 -2.85 -14.47
CA GLU A 21 -13.74 -2.13 -15.30
C GLU A 21 -12.32 -2.11 -14.71
N THR A 22 -12.07 -2.90 -13.66
CA THR A 22 -10.78 -2.94 -12.97
C THR A 22 -10.07 -4.27 -13.14
N ILE A 23 -8.74 -4.23 -13.10
CA ILE A 23 -7.88 -5.42 -13.06
C ILE A 23 -7.43 -5.62 -11.61
N GLN A 24 -7.54 -6.84 -11.11
CA GLN A 24 -7.05 -7.22 -9.80
C GLN A 24 -5.90 -8.24 -9.91
N ASN A 25 -4.86 -8.02 -9.11
CA ASN A 25 -3.73 -8.94 -8.92
C ASN A 25 -3.52 -9.18 -7.42
N ASN A 26 -3.11 -10.39 -7.04
CA ASN A 26 -2.82 -10.71 -5.63
C ASN A 26 -1.49 -11.45 -5.50
N TYR A 27 -0.69 -10.98 -4.55
CA TYR A 27 0.66 -11.41 -4.28
C TYR A 27 0.84 -11.71 -2.79
N ASN A 28 1.62 -12.75 -2.48
CA ASN A 28 2.28 -12.89 -1.20
C ASN A 28 3.72 -12.41 -1.37
N ILE A 29 4.12 -11.41 -0.59
CA ILE A 29 5.46 -10.81 -0.69
C ILE A 29 6.18 -11.04 0.63
N SER A 30 7.41 -11.52 0.54
CA SER A 30 8.26 -11.78 1.70
C SER A 30 9.68 -11.25 1.53
N HIS A 31 10.26 -10.81 2.63
CA HIS A 31 11.67 -10.45 2.72
C HIS A 31 12.17 -10.82 4.11
N GLN A 32 13.20 -11.68 4.19
CA GLN A 32 13.68 -12.27 5.44
C GLN A 32 12.53 -12.98 6.19
N SER A 33 12.29 -12.64 7.46
CA SER A 33 11.19 -13.18 8.27
C SER A 33 9.86 -12.43 8.09
N ASN A 34 9.84 -11.33 7.33
CA ASN A 34 8.66 -10.50 7.14
C ASN A 34 7.83 -10.98 5.95
N LYS A 35 6.51 -10.97 6.10
CA LYS A 35 5.56 -11.38 5.09
C LYS A 35 4.34 -10.46 5.07
N ILE A 36 3.85 -10.18 3.86
CA ILE A 36 2.63 -9.43 3.62
C ILE A 36 1.84 -10.04 2.47
N GLU A 37 0.52 -9.93 2.52
CA GLU A 37 -0.35 -10.13 1.35
C GLU A 37 -0.61 -8.76 0.71
N MET A 38 -0.52 -8.68 -0.61
CA MET A 38 -0.74 -7.47 -1.39
C MET A 38 -1.82 -7.73 -2.45
N LEU A 39 -2.89 -6.94 -2.42
CA LEU A 39 -3.91 -6.91 -3.47
C LEU A 39 -3.81 -5.60 -4.23
N GLU A 40 -3.42 -5.67 -5.49
CA GLU A 40 -3.34 -4.55 -6.44
C GLU A 40 -4.65 -4.48 -7.22
N ALA A 41 -5.28 -3.31 -7.25
CA ALA A 41 -6.43 -3.02 -8.09
C ALA A 41 -6.11 -1.82 -9.01
N ILE A 42 -6.16 -2.06 -10.32
CA ILE A 42 -5.81 -1.08 -11.35
C ILE A 42 -7.09 -0.62 -12.06
N SER A 43 -7.30 0.69 -12.09
CA SER A 43 -8.27 1.38 -12.92
C SER A 43 -7.55 2.40 -13.83
N SER A 44 -8.26 2.98 -14.80
CA SER A 44 -7.66 3.84 -15.83
C SER A 44 -6.83 5.02 -15.31
N ASN A 45 -7.15 5.57 -14.13
CA ASN A 45 -6.45 6.73 -13.56
C ASN A 45 -5.97 6.53 -12.11
N LEU A 46 -6.12 5.34 -11.55
CA LEU A 46 -5.89 5.08 -10.13
C LEU A 46 -5.45 3.63 -9.91
N VAL A 47 -4.36 3.46 -9.18
CA VAL A 47 -3.92 2.16 -8.67
C VAL A 47 -4.11 2.15 -7.16
N ILE A 48 -4.70 1.08 -6.64
CA ILE A 48 -4.93 0.88 -5.21
C ILE A 48 -4.20 -0.38 -4.79
N GLU A 49 -3.31 -0.26 -3.82
CA GLU A 49 -2.62 -1.40 -3.22
C GLU A 49 -3.13 -1.60 -1.78
N ASN A 50 -3.53 -2.82 -1.47
CA ASN A 50 -3.96 -3.21 -0.14
C ASN A 50 -2.98 -4.22 0.45
N PHE A 51 -2.25 -3.78 1.47
CA PHE A 51 -1.23 -4.54 2.17
C PHE A 51 -1.77 -5.07 3.51
N LYS A 52 -1.73 -6.38 3.71
CA LYS A 52 -2.21 -7.06 4.93
C LYS A 52 -1.11 -7.88 5.58
N GLY A 53 -0.81 -7.59 6.84
CA GLY A 53 0.25 -8.31 7.56
C GLY A 53 0.43 -7.86 9.00
N LYS A 54 1.59 -8.20 9.56
CA LYS A 54 1.98 -7.88 10.94
C LYS A 54 3.05 -6.76 11.02
N ASN A 55 4.02 -6.77 10.10
CA ASN A 55 5.07 -5.75 10.08
C ASN A 55 4.65 -4.53 9.24
N PHE A 56 4.21 -3.48 9.93
CA PHE A 56 3.77 -2.23 9.31
C PHE A 56 4.90 -1.48 8.61
N GLU A 57 6.11 -1.46 9.19
CA GLU A 57 7.25 -0.78 8.58
C GLU A 57 7.68 -1.43 7.26
N PHE A 58 7.62 -2.78 7.19
CA PHE A 58 7.84 -3.52 5.94
C PHE A 58 6.82 -3.15 4.87
N ALA A 59 5.54 -3.04 5.25
CA ALA A 59 4.48 -2.59 4.34
C ALA A 59 4.73 -1.20 3.79
N CYS A 60 5.15 -0.27 4.65
CA CYS A 60 5.51 1.09 4.24
C CYS A 60 6.70 1.10 3.28
N ALA A 61 7.71 0.24 3.51
CA ALA A 61 8.86 0.11 2.62
C ALA A 61 8.45 -0.40 1.23
N LEU A 62 7.57 -1.41 1.17
CA LEU A 62 7.00 -1.89 -0.10
C LEU A 62 6.16 -0.80 -0.78
N ALA A 63 5.24 -0.18 -0.05
CA ALA A 63 4.37 0.88 -0.57
C ALA A 63 5.16 2.05 -1.16
N HIS A 64 6.23 2.48 -0.47
CA HIS A 64 7.10 3.55 -0.97
C HIS A 64 7.91 3.11 -2.19
N SER A 65 8.40 1.86 -2.21
CA SER A 65 9.21 1.32 -3.31
C SER A 65 8.45 1.22 -4.63
N ILE A 66 7.13 1.00 -4.56
CA ILE A 66 6.27 0.85 -5.74
C ILE A 66 5.84 2.22 -6.32
N CYS A 67 6.07 3.35 -5.62
CA CYS A 67 5.86 4.69 -6.18
C CYS A 67 6.57 4.88 -7.54
N ALA A 68 7.74 4.26 -7.74
CA ALA A 68 8.47 4.29 -9.01
C ALA A 68 7.67 3.69 -10.19
N ARG A 69 6.67 2.84 -9.93
CA ARG A 69 5.80 2.19 -10.92
C ARG A 69 4.45 2.88 -11.06
N HIS A 70 3.85 3.34 -9.96
CA HIS A 70 2.46 3.83 -9.94
C HIS A 70 2.31 5.35 -9.74
N GLY A 71 3.44 6.06 -9.59
CA GLY A 71 3.45 7.49 -9.35
C GLY A 71 3.35 7.84 -7.86
N ASN A 72 2.77 9.01 -7.57
CA ASN A 72 2.74 9.58 -6.23
C ASN A 72 1.61 9.00 -5.39
N ILE A 73 1.86 8.86 -4.09
CA ILE A 73 0.84 8.51 -3.10
C ILE A 73 -0.14 9.67 -2.93
N GLN A 74 -1.41 9.43 -3.25
CA GLN A 74 -2.49 10.40 -3.19
C GLN A 74 -3.24 10.37 -1.85
N LEU A 75 -3.47 9.16 -1.34
CA LEU A 75 -4.20 8.90 -0.11
C LEU A 75 -3.68 7.62 0.53
N VAL A 76 -3.69 7.60 1.85
CA VAL A 76 -3.36 6.43 2.66
C VAL A 76 -4.37 6.33 3.78
N HIS A 77 -4.88 5.12 3.99
CA HIS A 77 -5.58 4.79 5.22
C HIS A 77 -5.16 3.44 5.75
N VAL A 78 -5.31 3.27 7.06
CA VAL A 78 -4.98 2.03 7.75
C VAL A 78 -6.12 1.62 8.67
N LYS A 79 -6.39 0.32 8.68
CA LYS A 79 -7.23 -0.33 9.68
C LYS A 79 -6.37 -1.25 10.52
N ARG A 80 -6.40 -1.07 11.85
CA ARG A 80 -5.63 -1.90 12.79
C ARG A 80 -6.55 -2.86 13.52
N LEU A 81 -6.34 -4.16 13.31
CA LEU A 81 -7.05 -5.24 13.98
C LEU A 81 -6.24 -5.66 15.22
N LYS A 82 -6.35 -4.86 16.29
CA LYS A 82 -5.51 -4.98 17.50
C LYS A 82 -5.54 -6.37 18.14
N GLU A 83 -6.69 -7.03 18.12
CA GLU A 83 -6.87 -8.37 18.71
C GLU A 83 -6.08 -9.46 17.98
N LEU A 84 -5.80 -9.27 16.69
CA LEU A 84 -5.09 -10.23 15.85
C LEU A 84 -3.64 -9.84 15.59
N ASP A 85 -3.20 -8.68 16.09
CA ASP A 85 -1.93 -8.07 15.74
C ASP A 85 -1.74 -7.95 14.21
N LEU A 86 -2.81 -7.55 13.52
CA LEU A 86 -2.85 -7.39 12.07
C LEU A 86 -3.19 -5.95 11.69
N PHE A 87 -2.67 -5.53 10.55
CA PHE A 87 -3.11 -4.30 9.89
C PHE A 87 -3.55 -4.57 8.45
N GLU A 88 -4.35 -3.64 7.95
CA GLU A 88 -4.69 -3.47 6.54
C GLU A 88 -4.32 -2.04 6.17
N LEU A 89 -3.29 -1.87 5.35
CA LEU A 89 -2.80 -0.58 4.86
C LEU A 89 -3.21 -0.46 3.40
N VAL A 90 -4.01 0.56 3.09
CA VAL A 90 -4.48 0.82 1.72
C VAL A 90 -3.86 2.11 1.21
N VAL A 91 -3.20 2.01 0.06
CA VAL A 91 -2.46 3.10 -0.56
C VAL A 91 -3.00 3.36 -1.96
N TYR A 92 -3.31 4.62 -2.24
CA TYR A 92 -3.84 5.08 -3.51
C TYR A 92 -2.73 5.81 -4.25
N TYR A 93 -2.43 5.37 -5.47
CA TYR A 93 -1.39 5.93 -6.32
C TYR A 93 -1.99 6.55 -7.58
N SER A 94 -1.36 7.63 -8.03
CA SER A 94 -1.65 8.22 -9.34
C SER A 94 -0.39 8.83 -9.94
N ASN A 95 -0.33 8.87 -11.27
CA ASN A 95 0.76 9.48 -12.02
C ASN A 95 0.72 11.02 -12.01
N PHE A 96 -0.25 11.64 -11.35
CA PHE A 96 -0.28 13.09 -11.17
C PHE A 96 0.76 13.55 -10.12
N ASP A 97 1.41 14.67 -10.42
CA ASP A 97 2.42 15.29 -9.52
C ASP A 97 1.79 15.97 -8.30
N VAL A 98 0.53 16.39 -8.42
CA VAL A 98 -0.21 17.06 -7.36
C VAL A 98 -1.24 16.09 -6.78
N ILE A 99 -1.49 16.22 -5.47
CA ILE A 99 -2.56 15.47 -4.80
C ILE A 99 -3.91 15.92 -5.35
N ASP A 100 -4.69 14.97 -5.88
CA ASP A 100 -6.08 15.19 -6.28
C ASP A 100 -6.97 15.32 -5.02
N THR A 101 -7.12 16.57 -4.54
CA THR A 101 -7.84 16.87 -3.30
C THR A 101 -9.33 16.55 -3.40
N GLU A 102 -9.95 16.83 -4.55
CA GLU A 102 -11.37 16.57 -4.77
C GLU A 102 -11.65 15.07 -4.66
N ARG A 103 -10.89 14.24 -5.37
CA ARG A 103 -11.07 12.79 -5.33
C ARG A 103 -10.77 12.21 -3.95
N LYS A 104 -9.74 12.71 -3.28
CA LYS A 104 -9.44 12.34 -1.89
C LYS A 104 -10.62 12.62 -0.97
N GLU A 105 -11.19 13.82 -1.04
CA GLU A 105 -12.34 14.21 -0.22
C GLU A 105 -13.57 13.33 -0.52
N GLN A 106 -13.84 13.03 -1.79
CA GLN A 106 -14.92 12.12 -2.19
C GLN A 106 -14.75 10.71 -1.58
N ILE A 107 -13.53 10.14 -1.61
CA ILE A 107 -13.23 8.82 -1.02
C ILE A 107 -13.43 8.87 0.50
N MET A 108 -12.89 9.90 1.16
CA MET A 108 -13.02 10.07 2.61
C MET A 108 -14.47 10.24 3.04
N PHE A 109 -15.24 11.02 2.28
CA PHE A 109 -16.67 11.21 2.49
C PHE A 109 -17.44 9.89 2.33
N TYR A 110 -17.16 9.11 1.28
CA TYR A 110 -17.76 7.79 1.10
C TYR A 110 -17.47 6.85 2.28
N HIS A 111 -16.22 6.79 2.76
CA HIS A 111 -15.87 5.97 3.93
C HIS A 111 -16.63 6.41 5.19
N SER A 112 -16.77 7.73 5.41
CA SER A 112 -17.53 8.29 6.52
C SER A 112 -19.02 7.91 6.47
N GLN A 113 -19.66 7.99 5.29
CA GLN A 113 -21.07 7.59 5.13
C GLN A 113 -21.31 6.12 5.45
N ASN A 114 -20.31 5.26 5.18
CA ASN A 114 -20.37 3.83 5.46
C ASN A 114 -19.91 3.47 6.89
N LYS A 115 -19.65 4.46 7.75
CA LYS A 115 -19.17 4.28 9.14
C LYS A 115 -17.92 3.40 9.22
N LEU A 116 -17.03 3.52 8.22
CA LEU A 116 -15.77 2.80 8.20
C LEU A 116 -14.77 3.55 9.10
N ASP A 117 -14.31 2.88 10.16
CA ASP A 117 -13.34 3.44 11.11
C ASP A 117 -11.92 3.23 10.58
N PHE A 118 -11.41 4.24 9.88
CA PHE A 118 -10.08 4.24 9.26
C PHE A 118 -9.22 5.38 9.80
N GLU A 119 -7.95 5.08 10.05
CA GLU A 119 -6.93 6.07 10.35
C GLU A 119 -6.32 6.56 9.02
N TYR A 120 -6.50 7.84 8.68
CA TYR A 120 -5.89 8.43 7.50
C TYR A 120 -4.48 8.92 7.82
N LEU A 121 -3.49 8.44 7.07
CA LEU A 121 -2.10 8.76 7.31
C LEU A 121 -1.62 9.87 6.37
N ASN A 122 -0.73 10.73 6.87
CA ASN A 122 0.05 11.61 6.03
C ASN A 122 1.07 10.76 5.23
N PRO A 123 1.19 10.92 3.89
CA PRO A 123 2.19 10.21 3.09
C PRO A 123 3.63 10.30 3.62
N ALA A 124 3.98 11.39 4.33
CA ALA A 124 5.28 11.52 4.99
C ALA A 124 5.56 10.42 6.04
N ILE A 125 4.52 9.88 6.69
CA ILE A 125 4.63 8.77 7.64
C ILE A 125 5.09 7.49 6.91
N ILE A 126 4.59 7.24 5.69
CA ILE A 126 5.01 6.09 4.88
C ILE A 126 6.51 6.17 4.58
N LEU A 127 6.98 7.35 4.16
CA LEU A 127 8.41 7.57 3.89
C LEU A 127 9.25 7.40 5.17
N GLN A 128 8.82 7.97 6.29
CA GLN A 128 9.54 7.84 7.56
C GLN A 128 9.63 6.38 8.02
N SER A 129 8.52 5.64 8.00
CA SER A 129 8.49 4.22 8.36
C SER A 129 9.29 3.35 7.38
N SER A 130 9.26 3.66 6.09
CA SER A 130 10.10 3.02 5.07
C SER A 130 11.58 3.18 5.39
N ASN A 131 12.02 4.40 5.69
CA ASN A 131 13.42 4.68 6.02
C ASN A 131 13.86 3.99 7.32
N SER A 132 12.98 3.94 8.34
CA SER A 132 13.20 3.19 9.58
C SER A 132 13.41 1.69 9.30
N TYR A 133 12.60 1.10 8.42
CA TYR A 133 12.74 -0.32 8.07
C TYR A 133 14.06 -0.60 7.34
N LEU A 134 14.37 0.21 6.31
CA LEU A 134 15.53 -0.01 5.46
C LEU A 134 16.85 0.22 6.19
N SER A 135 16.89 1.14 7.16
CA SER A 135 18.10 1.35 7.97
C SER A 135 18.41 0.15 8.87
N LYS A 136 17.39 -0.50 9.43
CA LYS A 136 17.54 -1.70 10.28
C LYS A 136 18.08 -2.91 9.50
N ILE A 137 17.72 -3.04 8.23
CA ILE A 137 18.22 -4.13 7.36
C ILE A 137 19.70 -3.96 7.03
N HIS A 138 20.22 -2.73 6.98
CA HIS A 138 21.61 -2.46 6.62
C HIS A 138 22.59 -2.47 7.81
N THR A 139 22.09 -2.76 9.02
CA THR A 139 22.91 -2.90 10.23
C THR A 139 23.27 -4.35 10.58
N ASP A 140 22.75 -5.33 9.84
CA ASP A 140 23.09 -6.76 9.94
C ASP A 140 23.97 -7.20 8.75
#